data_AF-A0A7X9DYG5-F1
#
_entry.id   AF-A0A7X9DYG5-F1
#
_cell.length_a   1.000
_cell.length_b   1.000
_cell.length_c   1.000
_cell.angle_alpha   90.00
_cell.angle_beta   90.00
_cell.angle_gamma   90.00
#
_symmetry.space_group_name_H-M   'P 1'
#
loop_
_entity.id
_entity.type
_entity.pdbx_description
1 polymer ?
#
loop_
_entity_poly.entity_id
_entity_poly.type
_entity_poly.pdbx_seq_one_letter_code
_entity_poly.pdbx_strand_id
1 'polypeptide(L)'
;SKGYVEKEEGRLRPTTLGRLVTELLLESFPQVMSVDFTAAMEQKLDEVEEGRADWVQLVREFYQPFALDLEKARTHMRDLKREEISTEHKCERCGAPMVIKWGRHGHFLACSAYPECKNTKEIQNMNGNQVELAPQETTSETCDKCGKPMIVKRGRFGRFLACSGYPECKNARPMSTGVTCPQCGQHPLVERRSKRGKVFFSCRGYPKCKYSTFDPPLAESCPKCGFGILVKKSRRREGAVIACPREGCDYRRSAEPETI
;
A
#
# COMPACT_ATOMS: atom_id res chain seq x y z
N SER A 1 6.54 -10.84 0.91
CA SER A 1 7.32 -10.15 -0.13
C SER A 1 8.16 -9.07 0.55
N LYS A 2 9.45 -8.93 0.20
CA LYS A 2 10.37 -7.94 0.77
C LYS A 2 10.15 -6.51 0.21
N GLY A 3 9.22 -6.33 -0.73
CA GLY A 3 8.83 -5.00 -1.24
C GLY A 3 9.73 -4.42 -2.33
N TYR A 4 10.69 -5.19 -2.86
CA TYR A 4 11.58 -4.76 -3.94
C TYR A 4 10.96 -4.88 -5.35
N VAL A 5 9.97 -5.75 -5.50
CA VAL A 5 9.31 -6.05 -6.78
C VAL A 5 7.83 -6.25 -6.55
N GLU A 6 7.01 -5.75 -7.47
CA GLU A 6 5.57 -5.95 -7.52
C GLU A 6 5.18 -6.69 -8.81
N LYS A 7 4.10 -7.46 -8.74
CA LYS A 7 3.55 -8.19 -9.89
C LYS A 7 2.29 -7.48 -10.37
N GLU A 8 2.35 -6.90 -11.57
CA GLU A 8 1.27 -6.16 -12.19
C GLU A 8 0.96 -6.81 -13.54
N GLU A 9 -0.29 -7.21 -13.78
CA GLU A 9 -0.74 -7.85 -15.03
C GLU A 9 0.12 -9.05 -15.48
N GLY A 10 0.62 -9.82 -14.52
CA GLY A 10 1.49 -10.97 -14.80
C GLY A 10 2.96 -10.63 -15.00
N ARG A 11 3.33 -9.35 -15.10
CA ARG A 11 4.70 -8.86 -15.27
C ARG A 11 5.30 -8.42 -13.94
N LEU A 12 6.62 -8.54 -13.81
CA LEU A 12 7.36 -8.05 -12.66
C LEU A 12 7.79 -6.61 -12.92
N ARG A 13 7.54 -5.72 -11.95
CA ARG A 13 8.01 -4.34 -11.97
C ARG A 13 8.85 -4.05 -10.72
N PRO A 14 10.07 -3.52 -10.87
CA PRO A 14 10.88 -3.13 -9.72
C PRO A 14 10.23 -1.93 -9.03
N THR A 15 10.13 -1.99 -7.70
CA THR A 15 9.68 -0.85 -6.90
C THR A 15 10.81 0.18 -6.81
N THR A 16 10.46 1.43 -6.47
CA THR A 16 11.46 2.47 -6.19
C THR A 16 12.45 2.04 -5.11
N LEU A 17 11.97 1.39 -4.04
CA LEU A 17 12.84 0.82 -3.00
C LEU A 17 13.79 -0.23 -3.58
N GLY A 18 13.29 -1.10 -4.45
CA GLY A 18 14.10 -2.10 -5.14
C GLY A 18 15.23 -1.48 -5.95
N ARG A 19 14.93 -0.47 -6.76
CA ARG A 19 15.95 0.22 -7.57
C ARG A 19 17.03 0.86 -6.69
N LEU A 20 16.62 1.62 -5.70
CA LEU A 20 17.54 2.38 -4.84
C LEU A 20 18.43 1.46 -3.99
N VAL A 21 17.87 0.37 -3.44
CA VAL A 21 18.67 -0.63 -2.71
C VAL A 21 19.65 -1.32 -3.66
N THR A 22 19.22 -1.67 -4.88
CA THR A 22 20.11 -2.26 -5.88
C THR A 22 21.25 -1.32 -6.25
N GLU A 23 20.99 -0.03 -6.45
CA GLU A 23 22.04 0.99 -6.71
C GLU A 23 23.07 1.02 -5.59
N LEU A 24 22.64 1.12 -4.32
CA LEU A 24 23.55 1.12 -3.17
C LEU A 24 24.37 -0.17 -3.05
N LEU A 25 23.75 -1.33 -3.33
CA LEU A 25 24.43 -2.61 -3.29
C LEU A 25 25.45 -2.74 -4.43
N LEU A 26 25.16 -2.23 -5.63
CA LEU A 26 26.10 -2.23 -6.76
C LEU A 26 27.31 -1.33 -6.48
N GLU A 27 27.09 -0.17 -5.85
CA GLU A 27 28.16 0.74 -5.45
C GLU A 27 29.05 0.15 -4.36
N SER A 28 28.46 -0.50 -3.36
CA SER A 28 29.18 -0.96 -2.16
C SER A 28 29.72 -2.39 -2.27
N PHE A 29 29.07 -3.25 -3.06
CA PHE A 29 29.41 -4.67 -3.21
C PHE A 29 29.44 -5.11 -4.69
N PRO A 30 30.27 -4.48 -5.55
CA PRO A 30 30.26 -4.73 -6.99
C PRO A 30 30.59 -6.19 -7.33
N GLN A 31 31.50 -6.82 -6.58
CA GLN A 31 31.87 -8.22 -6.78
C GLN A 31 30.70 -9.16 -6.49
N VAL A 32 30.07 -9.03 -5.32
CA VAL A 32 28.97 -9.91 -4.89
C VAL A 32 27.72 -9.73 -5.75
N MET A 33 27.49 -8.51 -6.27
CA MET A 33 26.34 -8.20 -7.13
C MET A 33 26.58 -8.54 -8.61
N SER A 34 27.77 -9.04 -8.98
CA SER A 34 28.06 -9.44 -10.35
C SER A 34 27.44 -10.80 -10.69
N VAL A 35 27.03 -10.94 -11.96
CA VAL A 35 26.46 -12.19 -12.47
C VAL A 35 27.51 -13.31 -12.46
N ASP A 36 28.76 -12.97 -12.84
CA ASP A 36 29.87 -13.92 -12.90
C ASP A 36 30.20 -14.50 -11.52
N PHE A 37 30.23 -13.65 -10.49
CA PHE A 37 30.44 -14.11 -9.10
C PHE A 37 29.33 -15.05 -8.64
N THR A 38 28.07 -14.71 -8.95
CA THR A 38 26.92 -15.54 -8.55
C THR A 38 26.99 -16.90 -9.22
N ALA A 39 27.28 -16.96 -10.53
CA ALA A 39 27.43 -18.21 -11.26
C ALA A 39 28.60 -19.06 -10.74
N ALA A 40 29.75 -18.42 -10.47
CA ALA A 40 30.91 -19.12 -9.92
C ALA A 40 30.65 -19.65 -8.50
N MET A 41 29.87 -18.94 -7.68
CA MET A 41 29.51 -19.39 -6.34
C MET A 41 28.64 -20.65 -6.39
N GLU A 42 27.61 -20.69 -7.24
CA GLU A 42 26.77 -21.89 -7.41
C GLU A 42 27.60 -23.11 -7.82
N GLN A 43 28.51 -22.95 -8.77
CA GLN A 43 29.42 -24.04 -9.19
C GLN A 43 30.29 -24.55 -8.03
N LYS A 44 30.82 -23.64 -7.18
CA LYS A 44 31.60 -24.04 -6.00
C LYS A 44 30.74 -24.76 -4.95
N LEU A 45 29.45 -24.41 -4.83
CA LEU A 45 28.52 -25.11 -3.95
C LEU A 45 28.22 -26.53 -4.46
N ASP A 46 28.10 -26.71 -5.77
CA ASP A 46 27.96 -28.04 -6.38
C ASP A 46 29.20 -28.92 -6.12
N GLU A 47 30.41 -28.35 -6.21
CA GLU A 47 31.65 -29.06 -5.89
C GLU A 47 31.72 -29.51 -4.42
N VAL A 48 31.15 -28.73 -3.50
CA VAL A 48 31.01 -29.12 -2.09
C VAL A 48 29.99 -30.26 -1.95
N GLU A 49 28.85 -30.18 -2.63
CA GLU A 49 27.82 -31.23 -2.61
C GLU A 49 28.37 -32.58 -3.09
N GLU A 50 29.22 -32.55 -4.12
CA GLU A 50 29.89 -33.73 -4.66
C GLU A 50 31.11 -34.19 -3.84
N GLY A 51 31.46 -33.48 -2.77
CA GLY A 51 32.60 -33.80 -1.90
C GLY A 51 33.97 -33.50 -2.54
N ARG A 52 34.00 -32.68 -3.59
CA ARG A 52 35.22 -32.23 -4.31
C ARG A 52 35.86 -30.99 -3.68
N ALA A 53 35.14 -30.28 -2.82
CA ALA A 53 35.61 -29.07 -2.13
C ALA A 53 35.23 -29.07 -0.63
N ASP A 54 36.03 -28.39 0.19
CA ASP A 54 35.74 -28.18 1.61
C ASP A 54 34.86 -26.93 1.83
N TRP A 55 33.70 -27.13 2.45
CA TRP A 55 32.73 -26.05 2.65
C TRP A 55 33.22 -24.96 3.63
N VAL A 56 34.04 -25.33 4.63
CA VAL A 56 34.55 -24.37 5.63
C VAL A 56 35.54 -23.43 4.95
N GLN A 57 36.40 -23.97 4.10
CA GLN A 57 37.34 -23.22 3.29
C GLN A 57 36.60 -22.27 2.35
N LEU A 58 35.60 -22.76 1.61
CA LEU A 58 34.78 -21.93 0.71
C LEU A 58 34.15 -20.74 1.43
N VAL A 59 33.49 -20.99 2.58
CA VAL A 59 32.85 -19.93 3.38
C VAL A 59 33.90 -18.93 3.89
N ARG A 60 35.06 -19.40 4.32
CA ARG A 60 36.15 -18.52 4.79
C ARG A 60 36.68 -17.64 3.66
N GLU A 61 36.92 -18.21 2.48
CA GLU A 61 37.40 -17.48 1.29
C GLU A 61 36.41 -16.42 0.84
N PHE A 62 35.10 -16.68 0.94
CA PHE A 62 34.06 -15.69 0.68
C PHE A 62 34.02 -14.59 1.76
N TYR A 63 34.01 -14.99 3.04
CA TYR A 63 33.70 -14.07 4.13
C TYR A 63 34.81 -13.05 4.38
N GLN A 64 36.08 -13.42 4.20
CA GLN A 64 37.22 -12.52 4.43
C GLN A 64 37.14 -11.22 3.59
N PRO A 65 37.05 -11.26 2.24
CA PRO A 65 36.89 -10.04 1.44
C PRO A 65 35.55 -9.36 1.70
N PHE A 66 34.46 -10.12 1.89
CA PHE A 66 33.14 -9.56 2.18
C PHE A 66 33.13 -8.74 3.48
N ALA A 67 33.81 -9.19 4.54
CA ALA A 67 33.88 -8.48 5.80
C ALA A 67 34.57 -7.11 5.65
N LEU A 68 35.60 -7.01 4.81
CA LEU A 68 36.26 -5.75 4.51
C LEU A 68 35.32 -4.79 3.76
N ASP A 69 34.61 -5.30 2.77
CA ASP A 69 33.63 -4.50 2.02
C ASP A 69 32.43 -4.10 2.89
N LEU A 70 32.04 -4.95 3.84
CA LEU A 70 31.00 -4.65 4.82
C LEU A 70 31.41 -3.52 5.77
N GLU A 71 32.66 -3.50 6.25
CA GLU A 71 33.15 -2.41 7.09
C GLU A 71 33.26 -1.09 6.30
N LYS A 72 33.73 -1.14 5.05
CA LYS A 72 33.70 0.04 4.15
C LYS A 72 32.27 0.53 3.91
N ALA A 73 31.35 -0.39 3.64
CA ALA A 73 29.94 -0.08 3.45
C ALA A 73 29.35 0.55 4.72
N ARG A 74 29.70 0.05 5.91
CA ARG A 74 29.21 0.62 7.17
C ARG A 74 29.59 2.09 7.36
N THR A 75 30.75 2.52 6.88
CA THR A 75 31.22 3.91 7.02
C THR A 75 30.82 4.80 5.84
N HIS A 76 30.75 4.25 4.62
CA HIS A 76 30.57 5.03 3.38
C HIS A 76 29.20 4.86 2.72
N MET A 77 28.47 3.78 3.00
CA MET A 77 27.15 3.55 2.40
C MET A 77 26.14 4.56 2.94
N ARG A 78 25.37 5.14 2.02
CA ARG A 78 24.34 6.12 2.33
C ARG A 78 23.24 5.49 3.19
N ASP A 79 22.97 6.06 4.36
CA ASP A 79 21.85 5.65 5.21
C ASP A 79 20.56 6.30 4.73
N LEU A 80 19.87 5.62 3.81
CA LEU A 80 18.59 6.08 3.26
C LEU A 80 17.51 6.35 4.32
N LYS A 81 17.57 5.72 5.49
CA LYS A 81 16.58 5.96 6.55
C LYS A 81 16.82 7.27 7.27
N ARG A 82 18.07 7.76 7.25
CA ARG A 82 18.47 9.04 7.86
C ARG A 82 18.56 10.17 6.83
N GLU A 83 18.91 9.87 5.59
CA GLU A 83 18.98 10.88 4.53
C GLU A 83 17.58 11.35 4.12
N GLU A 84 17.32 12.62 4.42
CA GLU A 84 16.18 13.36 3.88
C GLU A 84 16.49 13.74 2.43
N ILE A 85 16.07 12.91 1.47
CA ILE A 85 16.22 13.23 0.04
C ILE A 85 15.31 14.42 -0.27
N SER A 86 15.92 15.59 -0.47
CA SER A 86 15.18 16.80 -0.87
C SER A 86 14.62 16.64 -2.27
N THR A 87 13.38 17.07 -2.45
CA THR A 87 12.69 17.08 -3.74
C THR A 87 12.47 18.52 -4.22
N GLU A 88 12.10 18.68 -5.48
CA GLU A 88 11.70 19.98 -6.04
C GLU A 88 10.36 20.49 -5.47
N HIS A 89 9.60 19.63 -4.79
CA HIS A 89 8.28 19.98 -4.27
C HIS A 89 8.38 20.88 -3.04
N LYS A 90 7.73 22.03 -3.11
CA LYS A 90 7.56 22.94 -1.98
C LYS A 90 6.31 22.61 -1.17
N CYS A 91 6.39 22.78 0.14
CA CYS A 91 5.28 22.55 1.04
C CYS A 91 4.23 23.65 0.88
N GLU A 92 3.00 23.27 0.53
CA GLU A 92 1.86 24.19 0.34
C GLU A 92 1.50 25.02 1.60
N ARG A 93 1.96 24.62 2.79
CA ARG A 93 1.62 25.28 4.05
C ARG A 93 2.65 26.29 4.54
N CYS A 94 3.92 26.11 4.20
CA CYS A 94 5.01 26.94 4.74
C CYS A 94 6.07 27.31 3.69
N GLY A 95 5.96 26.82 2.45
CA GLY A 95 6.92 27.08 1.38
C GLY A 95 8.25 26.33 1.49
N ALA A 96 8.55 25.69 2.63
CA ALA A 96 9.76 24.91 2.83
C ALA A 96 9.86 23.72 1.86
N PRO A 97 11.08 23.27 1.48
CA PRO A 97 11.25 22.11 0.62
C PRO A 97 10.70 20.84 1.28
N MET A 98 10.18 19.93 0.48
CA MET A 98 9.73 18.64 0.97
C MET A 98 10.75 17.54 0.71
N VAL A 99 10.85 16.63 1.67
CA VAL A 99 11.84 15.55 1.73
C VAL A 99 11.16 14.18 1.75
N ILE A 100 11.78 13.18 1.14
CA ILE A 100 11.27 11.80 1.17
C ILE A 100 11.65 11.15 2.51
N LYS A 101 10.66 10.59 3.21
CA LYS A 101 10.87 9.79 4.42
C LYS A 101 10.39 8.37 4.24
N TRP A 102 11.18 7.42 4.76
CA TRP A 102 10.89 5.99 4.72
C TRP A 102 10.19 5.53 5.99
N GLY A 103 9.05 4.87 5.85
CA GLY A 103 8.27 4.29 6.95
C GLY A 103 7.93 2.83 6.71
N ARG A 104 7.22 2.24 7.68
CA ARG A 104 6.79 0.82 7.61
C ARG A 104 5.85 0.51 6.43
N HIS A 105 5.12 1.52 5.96
CA HIS A 105 4.09 1.38 4.93
C HIS A 105 4.54 1.91 3.56
N GLY A 106 5.84 2.16 3.39
CA GLY A 106 6.40 2.76 2.18
C GLY A 106 7.07 4.09 2.48
N HIS A 107 7.30 4.85 1.42
CA HIS A 107 7.88 6.18 1.47
C HIS A 107 6.80 7.24 1.26
N PHE A 108 7.00 8.40 1.85
CA PHE A 108 6.09 9.53 1.72
C PHE A 108 6.88 10.82 1.73
N LEU A 109 6.28 11.87 1.19
CA LEU A 109 6.87 13.19 1.14
C LEU A 109 6.49 13.96 2.41
N ALA A 110 7.47 14.45 3.16
CA ALA A 110 7.29 15.18 4.42
C ALA A 110 7.89 16.59 4.30
N CYS A 111 7.35 17.54 5.05
CA CYS A 111 7.95 18.87 5.11
C CYS A 111 9.31 18.83 5.85
N SER A 112 10.34 19.51 5.32
CA SER A 112 11.65 19.63 5.99
C SER A 112 11.57 20.37 7.32
N ALA A 113 10.69 21.37 7.42
CA ALA A 113 10.43 22.14 8.64
C ALA A 113 9.68 21.37 9.75
N TYR A 114 9.73 20.03 9.79
CA TYR A 114 9.22 19.25 10.91
C TYR A 114 10.14 19.44 12.14
N PRO A 115 9.64 19.65 13.38
CA PRO A 115 8.27 19.39 13.87
C PRO A 115 7.24 20.51 13.66
N GLU A 116 7.67 21.72 13.26
CA GLU A 116 6.82 22.91 13.12
C GLU A 116 5.76 22.74 12.02
N CYS A 117 6.13 22.13 10.90
CA CYS A 117 5.21 21.79 9.82
C CYS A 117 5.03 20.27 9.68
N LYS A 118 3.84 19.77 10.05
CA LYS A 118 3.48 18.34 9.99
C LYS A 118 2.82 17.92 8.66
N ASN A 119 3.05 18.68 7.58
CA ASN A 119 2.45 18.37 6.29
C ASN A 119 3.12 17.14 5.66
N THR A 120 2.30 16.24 5.08
CA THR A 120 2.76 15.01 4.44
C THR A 120 1.92 14.69 3.20
N LYS A 121 2.56 14.22 2.13
CA LYS A 121 1.93 13.80 0.87
C LYS A 121 2.34 12.38 0.49
N GLU A 122 1.44 11.68 -0.21
CA GLU A 122 1.68 10.32 -0.73
C GLU A 122 2.35 10.41 -2.10
N ILE A 123 3.30 9.50 -2.33
CA ILE A 123 4.07 9.39 -3.57
C ILE A 123 3.47 8.25 -4.39
N GLN A 124 3.18 8.49 -5.67
CA GLN A 124 2.71 7.45 -6.59
C GLN A 124 3.89 6.74 -7.24
N ASN A 125 4.79 7.50 -7.86
CA ASN A 125 6.01 7.00 -8.48
C ASN A 125 7.19 7.89 -8.10
N MET A 126 8.38 7.31 -8.13
CA MET A 126 9.61 8.02 -7.86
C MET A 126 10.73 7.46 -8.74
N ASN A 127 11.37 8.36 -9.50
CA ASN A 127 12.53 8.10 -10.33
C ASN A 127 13.69 8.97 -9.80
N GLY A 128 14.49 8.41 -8.90
CA GLY A 128 15.53 9.18 -8.20
C GLY A 128 14.93 10.31 -7.36
N ASN A 129 15.28 11.56 -7.69
CA ASN A 129 14.82 12.76 -6.96
C ASN A 129 13.49 13.33 -7.49
N GLN A 130 13.02 12.87 -8.67
CA GLN A 130 11.73 13.27 -9.20
C GLN A 130 10.62 12.40 -8.62
N VAL A 131 9.65 13.06 -8.01
CA VAL A 131 8.54 12.45 -7.30
C VAL A 131 7.24 12.83 -7.99
N GLU A 132 6.50 11.83 -8.44
CA GLU A 132 5.12 12.00 -8.89
C GLU A 132 4.19 11.85 -7.69
N LEU A 133 3.46 12.92 -7.38
CA LEU A 133 2.51 12.93 -6.28
C LEU A 133 1.25 12.16 -6.65
N ALA A 134 0.70 11.42 -5.69
CA ALA A 134 -0.62 10.85 -5.86
C ALA A 134 -1.67 11.99 -6.02
N PRO A 135 -2.48 12.02 -7.10
CA PRO A 135 -3.69 12.81 -7.16
C PRO A 135 -4.49 12.71 -5.86
N GLN A 136 -4.73 13.87 -5.26
CA GLN A 136 -5.62 13.96 -4.10
C GLN A 136 -7.05 13.84 -4.61
N GLU A 137 -7.66 12.69 -4.37
CA GLU A 137 -9.08 12.50 -4.62
C GLU A 137 -9.87 13.32 -3.58
N THR A 138 -10.40 14.46 -4.02
CA THR A 138 -11.35 15.25 -3.25
C THR A 138 -12.72 14.58 -3.35
N THR A 139 -13.40 14.44 -2.22
CA THR A 139 -14.79 13.99 -2.19
C THR A 139 -15.73 15.18 -2.09
N SER A 140 -16.97 15.00 -2.54
CA SER A 140 -18.07 15.95 -2.31
C SER A 140 -18.45 16.09 -0.83
N GLU A 141 -17.94 15.22 0.04
CA GLU A 141 -18.19 15.26 1.47
C GLU A 141 -17.38 16.37 2.16
N THR A 142 -18.08 17.20 2.95
CA THR A 142 -17.46 18.23 3.80
C THR A 142 -17.20 17.69 5.21
N CYS A 143 -16.24 18.31 5.91
CA CYS A 143 -15.87 17.94 7.26
C CYS A 143 -16.90 18.44 8.28
N ASP A 144 -17.50 17.51 9.04
CA ASP A 144 -18.49 17.82 10.09
C ASP A 144 -17.99 18.80 11.17
N LYS A 145 -16.67 18.97 11.34
CA LYS A 145 -16.07 19.83 12.38
C LYS A 145 -15.69 21.23 11.90
N CYS A 146 -15.44 21.43 10.60
CA CYS A 146 -14.90 22.70 10.12
C CYS A 146 -15.37 23.10 8.71
N GLY A 147 -16.27 22.34 8.09
CA GLY A 147 -16.86 22.65 6.77
C GLY A 147 -15.91 22.49 5.56
N LYS A 148 -14.60 22.42 5.77
CA LYS A 148 -13.59 22.20 4.71
C LYS A 148 -13.83 20.86 3.98
N PRO A 149 -13.48 20.74 2.69
CA PRO A 149 -13.68 19.49 1.93
C PRO A 149 -12.85 18.34 2.51
N MET A 150 -13.35 17.12 2.40
CA MET A 150 -12.63 15.91 2.79
C MET A 150 -11.84 15.34 1.59
N ILE A 151 -10.64 14.84 1.87
CA ILE A 151 -9.74 14.20 0.91
C ILE A 151 -9.57 12.72 1.25
N VAL A 152 -9.44 11.86 0.25
CA VAL A 152 -9.17 10.44 0.46
C VAL A 152 -7.67 10.24 0.73
N LYS A 153 -7.35 9.59 1.85
CA LYS A 153 -6.00 9.14 2.18
C LYS A 153 -5.97 7.63 2.39
N ARG A 154 -4.79 7.03 2.23
CA ARG A 154 -4.53 5.62 2.52
C ARG A 154 -3.82 5.48 3.87
N GLY A 155 -4.24 4.51 4.68
CA GLY A 155 -3.63 4.22 5.97
C GLY A 155 -3.65 2.73 6.31
N ARG A 156 -3.26 2.38 7.55
CA ARG A 156 -3.14 0.98 8.01
C ARG A 156 -4.42 0.14 7.84
N PHE A 157 -5.58 0.78 7.84
CA PHE A 157 -6.88 0.11 7.78
C PHE A 157 -7.55 0.20 6.41
N GLY A 158 -6.87 0.76 5.40
CA GLY A 158 -7.43 1.03 4.08
C GLY A 158 -7.59 2.53 3.82
N ARG A 159 -8.46 2.86 2.86
CA ARG A 159 -8.76 4.24 2.49
C ARG A 159 -9.67 4.89 3.54
N PHE A 160 -9.45 6.16 3.80
CA PHE A 160 -10.26 6.94 4.75
C PHE A 160 -10.36 8.39 4.28
N LEU A 161 -11.41 9.07 4.74
CA LEU A 161 -11.60 10.49 4.51
C LEU A 161 -10.89 11.27 5.60
N ALA A 162 -9.99 12.17 5.22
CA ALA A 162 -9.30 13.10 6.09
C ALA A 162 -9.72 14.53 5.76
N CYS A 163 -9.88 15.38 6.77
CA CYS A 163 -10.12 16.80 6.52
C CYS A 163 -8.94 17.44 5.79
N SER A 164 -9.21 18.21 4.73
CA SER A 164 -8.20 19.03 4.03
C SER A 164 -7.53 20.07 4.94
N GLY A 165 -8.20 20.48 6.02
CA GLY A 165 -7.68 21.40 7.03
C GLY A 165 -6.69 20.80 8.03
N TYR A 166 -6.16 19.59 7.81
CA TYR A 166 -5.11 19.04 8.67
C TYR A 166 -3.86 19.94 8.64
N PRO A 167 -3.21 20.25 9.78
CA PRO A 167 -3.33 19.70 11.14
C PRO A 167 -4.27 20.47 12.07
N GLU A 168 -4.84 21.62 11.66
CA GLU A 168 -5.79 22.40 12.47
C GLU A 168 -7.04 21.57 12.77
N CYS A 169 -7.52 20.84 11.77
CA CYS A 169 -8.61 19.88 11.91
C CYS A 169 -8.09 18.45 11.73
N LYS A 170 -7.95 17.71 12.84
CA LYS A 170 -7.54 16.29 12.84
C LYS A 170 -8.71 15.31 12.58
N ASN A 171 -9.80 15.78 12.00
CA ASN A 171 -10.95 14.93 11.75
C ASN A 171 -10.64 13.94 10.63
N ALA A 172 -10.88 12.65 10.90
CA ALA A 172 -10.74 11.57 9.94
C ALA A 172 -11.84 10.54 10.18
N ARG A 173 -12.47 10.07 9.11
CA ARG A 173 -13.54 9.06 9.16
C ARG A 173 -13.35 7.98 8.10
N PRO A 174 -13.83 6.75 8.34
CA PRO A 174 -13.86 5.72 7.31
C PRO A 174 -14.66 6.17 6.09
N MET A 175 -14.30 5.70 4.90
CA MET A 175 -15.09 5.92 3.70
C MET A 175 -16.43 5.19 3.82
N SER A 176 -17.53 5.94 3.69
CA SER A 176 -18.88 5.40 3.64
C SER A 176 -19.14 4.84 2.25
N THR A 177 -19.84 3.71 2.17
CA THR A 177 -20.37 3.20 0.88
C THR A 177 -21.63 3.95 0.43
N GLY A 178 -22.18 4.83 1.28
CA GLY A 178 -23.49 5.44 1.07
C GLY A 178 -24.66 4.48 1.30
N VAL A 179 -24.40 3.19 1.49
CA VAL A 179 -25.43 2.16 1.71
C VAL A 179 -25.75 2.00 3.19
N THR A 180 -27.01 2.21 3.55
CA THR A 180 -27.50 2.01 4.91
C THR A 180 -27.44 0.53 5.31
N CYS A 181 -27.00 0.26 6.54
CA CYS A 181 -26.93 -1.11 7.06
C CYS A 181 -28.33 -1.75 7.11
N PRO A 182 -28.53 -2.92 6.49
CA PRO A 182 -29.85 -3.58 6.45
C PRO A 182 -30.27 -4.13 7.82
N GLN A 183 -29.34 -4.32 8.75
CA GLN A 183 -29.62 -4.88 10.07
C GLN A 183 -30.04 -3.82 11.10
N CYS A 184 -29.47 -2.62 11.06
CA CYS A 184 -29.82 -1.56 12.01
C CYS A 184 -30.59 -0.38 11.42
N GLY A 185 -30.61 -0.21 10.09
CA GLY A 185 -31.32 0.88 9.41
C GLY A 185 -30.79 2.30 9.70
N GLN A 186 -29.83 2.46 10.61
CA GLN A 186 -29.42 3.78 11.13
C GLN A 186 -28.03 4.23 10.66
N HIS A 187 -27.14 3.29 10.37
CA HIS A 187 -25.73 3.58 10.10
C HIS A 187 -25.31 3.07 8.74
N PRO A 188 -24.48 3.80 7.99
CA PRO A 188 -23.96 3.31 6.73
C PRO A 188 -22.94 2.19 6.93
N LEU A 189 -22.77 1.37 5.88
CA LEU A 189 -21.68 0.41 5.77
C LEU A 189 -20.39 1.14 5.38
N VAL A 190 -19.31 0.82 6.10
CA VAL A 190 -17.97 1.39 5.89
C VAL A 190 -16.98 0.31 5.48
N GLU A 191 -16.03 0.68 4.62
CA GLU A 191 -14.94 -0.20 4.18
C GLU A 191 -13.93 -0.42 5.32
N ARG A 192 -13.51 -1.67 5.52
CA ARG A 192 -12.49 -2.09 6.50
C ARG A 192 -11.61 -3.20 5.92
N ARG A 193 -10.45 -3.42 6.55
CA ARG A 193 -9.53 -4.52 6.21
C ARG A 193 -9.45 -5.55 7.34
N SER A 194 -9.55 -6.83 6.96
CA SER A 194 -9.36 -7.96 7.88
C SER A 194 -7.88 -8.14 8.24
N LYS A 195 -7.58 -8.94 9.27
CA LYS A 195 -6.19 -9.30 9.65
C LYS A 195 -5.39 -9.91 8.50
N ARG A 196 -6.07 -10.60 7.56
CA ARG A 196 -5.48 -11.22 6.37
C ARG A 196 -5.43 -10.29 5.15
N GLY A 197 -5.74 -9.00 5.32
CA GLY A 197 -5.68 -7.99 4.26
C GLY A 197 -6.90 -7.94 3.33
N LYS A 198 -7.84 -8.88 3.42
CA LYS A 198 -9.09 -8.86 2.63
C LYS A 198 -9.98 -7.70 3.06
N VAL A 199 -10.46 -6.92 2.09
CA VAL A 199 -11.43 -5.83 2.29
C VAL A 199 -12.81 -6.40 2.59
N PHE A 200 -13.54 -5.76 3.51
CA PHE A 200 -14.91 -6.08 3.85
C PHE A 200 -15.67 -4.81 4.26
N PHE A 201 -16.98 -4.82 4.16
CA PHE A 201 -17.87 -3.72 4.51
C PHE A 201 -18.64 -4.08 5.76
N SER A 202 -18.66 -3.18 6.74
CA SER A 202 -19.34 -3.44 8.02
C SER A 202 -20.06 -2.20 8.54
N CYS A 203 -21.05 -2.41 9.40
CA CYS A 203 -21.79 -1.32 9.99
C CYS A 203 -20.89 -0.36 10.79
N ARG A 204 -21.03 0.96 10.54
CA ARG A 204 -20.34 2.00 11.34
C ARG A 204 -20.67 1.91 12.83
N GLY A 205 -21.86 1.42 13.18
CA GLY A 205 -22.31 1.23 14.56
C GLY A 205 -21.69 0.06 15.31
N TYR A 206 -20.67 -0.61 14.76
CA TYR A 206 -19.89 -1.60 15.49
C TYR A 206 -19.30 -0.97 16.78
N PRO A 207 -19.40 -1.62 17.96
CA PRO A 207 -19.73 -3.03 18.18
C PRO A 207 -21.22 -3.36 18.35
N LYS A 208 -22.11 -2.36 18.41
CA LYS A 208 -23.56 -2.57 18.65
C LYS A 208 -24.24 -3.31 17.49
N CYS A 209 -23.86 -3.02 16.25
CA CYS A 209 -24.30 -3.77 15.07
C CYS A 209 -23.10 -4.49 14.44
N LYS A 210 -23.21 -5.82 14.31
CA LYS A 210 -22.13 -6.70 13.81
C LYS A 210 -22.28 -7.11 12.34
N TYR A 211 -23.24 -6.52 11.62
CA TYR A 211 -23.44 -6.81 10.21
C TYR A 211 -22.17 -6.53 9.40
N SER A 212 -21.78 -7.49 8.56
CA SER A 212 -20.66 -7.34 7.63
C SER A 212 -20.85 -8.17 6.37
N THR A 213 -20.32 -7.69 5.25
CA THR A 213 -20.26 -8.39 3.96
C THR A 213 -18.88 -8.24 3.35
N PHE A 214 -18.38 -9.25 2.64
CA PHE A 214 -17.11 -9.15 1.90
C PHE A 214 -17.27 -8.51 0.51
N ASP A 215 -18.49 -8.55 -0.02
CA ASP A 215 -18.81 -8.04 -1.35
C ASP A 215 -19.32 -6.60 -1.25
N PRO A 216 -18.94 -5.71 -2.20
CA PRO A 216 -19.41 -4.33 -2.23
C PRO A 216 -20.95 -4.22 -2.18
N PRO A 217 -21.50 -3.46 -1.21
CA PRO A 217 -22.95 -3.32 -1.08
C PRO A 217 -23.49 -2.31 -2.10
N LEU A 218 -24.74 -2.54 -2.53
CA LEU A 218 -25.54 -1.66 -3.38
C LEU A 218 -26.79 -1.24 -2.61
N ALA A 219 -27.17 0.04 -2.74
CA ALA A 219 -28.36 0.63 -2.11
C ALA A 219 -29.65 0.23 -2.84
N GLU A 220 -29.83 -1.08 -3.03
CA GLU A 220 -31.01 -1.66 -3.68
C GLU A 220 -31.59 -2.76 -2.82
N SER A 221 -32.91 -2.79 -2.68
CA SER A 221 -33.59 -3.87 -1.95
C SER A 221 -33.76 -5.10 -2.84
N CYS A 222 -33.63 -6.29 -2.26
CA CYS A 222 -33.83 -7.54 -2.99
C CYS A 222 -35.31 -7.72 -3.36
N PRO A 223 -35.65 -7.91 -4.65
CA PRO A 223 -37.04 -8.06 -5.08
C PRO A 223 -37.67 -9.38 -4.65
N LYS A 224 -36.88 -10.44 -4.38
CA LYS A 224 -37.41 -11.74 -3.93
C LYS A 224 -37.73 -11.80 -2.43
N CYS A 225 -36.91 -11.18 -1.58
CA CYS A 225 -37.01 -11.37 -0.12
C CYS A 225 -37.08 -10.06 0.68
N GLY A 226 -37.09 -8.90 0.01
CA GLY A 226 -37.16 -7.58 0.64
C GLY A 226 -35.93 -7.19 1.45
N PHE A 227 -34.81 -7.92 1.32
CA PHE A 227 -33.59 -7.60 2.08
C PHE A 227 -33.02 -6.25 1.62
N GLY A 228 -32.68 -5.37 2.56
CA GLY A 228 -32.44 -3.95 2.29
C GLY A 228 -31.19 -3.59 1.48
N ILE A 229 -30.35 -4.56 1.09
CA ILE A 229 -29.20 -4.33 0.22
C ILE A 229 -29.00 -5.50 -0.77
N LEU A 230 -28.36 -5.22 -1.89
CA LEU A 230 -27.75 -6.22 -2.79
C LEU A 230 -26.22 -6.10 -2.72
N VAL A 231 -25.50 -7.09 -3.25
CA VAL A 231 -24.03 -7.06 -3.32
C VAL A 231 -23.51 -7.37 -4.71
N LYS A 232 -22.41 -6.72 -5.11
CA LYS A 232 -21.71 -6.98 -6.38
C LYS A 232 -20.63 -8.05 -6.17
N LYS A 233 -20.86 -9.26 -6.68
CA LYS A 233 -19.91 -10.37 -6.64
C LYS A 233 -19.10 -10.41 -7.94
N SER A 234 -17.78 -10.28 -7.84
CA SER A 234 -16.88 -10.46 -8.98
C SER A 234 -16.38 -11.90 -9.03
N ARG A 235 -16.74 -12.65 -10.09
CA ARG A 235 -16.22 -14.01 -10.32
C ARG A 235 -15.23 -14.00 -11.48
N ARG A 236 -14.12 -14.74 -11.34
CA ARG A 236 -13.03 -14.78 -12.34
C ARG A 236 -13.46 -15.21 -13.75
N ARG A 237 -14.58 -15.93 -13.91
CA ARG A 237 -15.04 -16.49 -15.20
C ARG A 237 -16.38 -15.95 -15.70
N GLU A 238 -17.21 -15.38 -14.84
CA GLU A 238 -18.64 -15.09 -15.12
C GLU A 238 -18.98 -13.59 -15.03
N GLY A 239 -17.96 -12.71 -15.02
CA GLY A 239 -18.16 -11.27 -14.88
C GLY A 239 -18.67 -10.85 -13.49
N ALA A 240 -19.20 -9.64 -13.41
CA ALA A 240 -19.79 -9.11 -12.18
C ALA A 240 -21.28 -9.46 -12.10
N VAL A 241 -21.69 -10.08 -11.00
CA VAL A 241 -23.07 -10.49 -10.73
C VAL A 241 -23.58 -9.74 -9.51
N ILE A 242 -24.80 -9.22 -9.57
CA ILE A 242 -25.49 -8.63 -8.43
C ILE A 242 -26.30 -9.75 -7.75
N ALA A 243 -26.10 -9.96 -6.45
CA ALA A 243 -26.78 -11.03 -5.70
C ALA A 243 -27.27 -10.56 -4.34
N CYS A 244 -28.27 -11.25 -3.79
CA CYS A 244 -28.69 -11.05 -2.41
C CYS A 244 -27.65 -11.64 -1.44
N PRO A 245 -27.22 -10.91 -0.39
CA PRO A 245 -26.31 -11.45 0.63
C PRO A 245 -27.03 -12.26 1.73
N ARG A 246 -28.38 -12.25 1.78
CA ARG A 246 -29.15 -12.96 2.81
C ARG A 246 -29.06 -14.48 2.61
N GLU A 247 -28.71 -15.19 3.67
CA GLU A 247 -28.76 -16.66 3.69
C GLU A 247 -30.18 -17.15 3.41
N GLY A 248 -30.33 -18.06 2.44
CA GLY A 248 -31.62 -18.57 1.99
C GLY A 248 -32.28 -17.82 0.82
N CYS A 249 -31.71 -16.71 0.33
CA CYS A 249 -32.18 -16.05 -0.89
C CYS A 249 -31.24 -16.33 -2.08
N ASP A 250 -31.79 -16.85 -3.17
CA ASP A 250 -31.07 -17.23 -4.39
C ASP A 250 -31.06 -16.13 -5.47
N TYR A 251 -31.56 -14.94 -5.17
CA TYR A 251 -31.67 -13.85 -6.13
C TYR A 251 -30.29 -13.43 -6.68
N ARG A 252 -30.19 -13.42 -8.01
CA ARG A 252 -29.00 -13.00 -8.77
C ARG A 252 -29.40 -12.39 -10.11
N ARG A 253 -28.66 -11.38 -10.58
CA ARG A 253 -28.75 -10.81 -11.93
C ARG A 253 -27.39 -10.32 -12.42
N SER A 254 -27.23 -10.17 -13.73
CA SER A 254 -26.00 -9.60 -14.32
C SER A 254 -25.83 -8.13 -13.91
N ALA A 255 -24.58 -7.66 -13.75
CA ALA A 255 -24.28 -6.28 -13.37
C ALA A 255 -24.12 -5.32 -14.56
N GLU A 256 -24.23 -5.82 -15.79
CA GLU A 256 -24.24 -4.98 -17.00
C GLU A 256 -25.64 -4.43 -17.22
N PRO A 257 -25.81 -3.11 -17.41
CA PRO A 257 -27.07 -2.59 -17.92
C PRO A 257 -27.23 -3.06 -19.37
N GLU A 258 -28.41 -3.56 -19.72
CA GLU A 258 -28.82 -3.66 -21.12
C GLU A 258 -28.74 -2.25 -21.71
N THR A 259 -27.74 -2.01 -22.56
CA THR A 259 -27.68 -0.82 -23.40
C THR A 259 -28.89 -0.84 -24.33
N ILE A 260 -29.84 0.06 -24.11
CA ILE A 260 -30.88 0.44 -25.08
C ILE A 260 -30.29 1.49 -26.01
#